data_AF-A0A5R8ZN91-F1
#
_entry.id   AF-A0A5R8ZN91-F1
#
_cell.length_a   1.000
_cell.length_b   1.000
_cell.length_c   1.000
_cell.angle_alpha   90.00
_cell.angle_beta   90.00
_cell.angle_gamma   90.00
#
_symmetry.space_group_name_H-M   'P 1'
#
loop_
_entity.id
_entity.type
_entity.pdbx_description
1 polymer ?
#
loop_
_entity_poly.entity_id
_entity_poly.type
_entity_poly.pdbx_seq_one_letter_code
_entity_poly.pdbx_strand_id
1 'polypeptide(L)'
;MTNKGIKLYAAVAVAASLFTGGTAFAATAEGAPSNFARPARSLPPQQSVPDLDTGGPAKDVVYKADSLIRNQPGRFVAQAPPYTRIVSINTTACLGSVICTATVAPDGKSATMTMQHNNWIWGGELSVTLKAEDNAPMAGGQFSSTMTFDGTTQPLTVNIVPGTQGVIDGYLRNTASGVNVLFVAPGSNSQSSGLMAGDIIRSFDGTPVTTTAALNQAMAGKRAGATFPVIVERGGAWVTVQLKLDRQ
;
A
#
# COMPACT_ATOMS: atom_id res chain seq x y z
N MET A 1 -74.39 -28.44 -2.50
CA MET A 1 -74.26 -27.59 -3.69
C MET A 1 -72.94 -27.96 -4.36
N THR A 2 -72.86 -29.08 -5.09
CA THR A 2 -73.20 -29.23 -6.53
C THR A 2 -72.32 -28.32 -7.38
N ASN A 3 -71.14 -28.73 -7.87
CA ASN A 3 -70.77 -29.76 -8.86
C ASN A 3 -70.96 -29.31 -10.33
N LYS A 4 -69.96 -29.69 -11.15
CA LYS A 4 -69.89 -29.88 -12.63
C LYS A 4 -69.24 -28.75 -13.44
N GLY A 5 -68.36 -29.02 -14.41
CA GLY A 5 -67.87 -30.28 -15.03
C GLY A 5 -66.49 -30.04 -15.68
N ILE A 6 -65.53 -30.97 -15.78
CA ILE A 6 -65.46 -32.32 -16.40
C ILE A 6 -65.70 -32.31 -17.93
N LYS A 7 -64.65 -32.62 -18.73
CA LYS A 7 -64.45 -33.85 -19.56
C LYS A 7 -63.22 -33.67 -20.49
N LEU A 8 -62.13 -34.47 -20.36
CA LEU A 8 -61.86 -35.83 -20.92
C LEU A 8 -61.65 -35.82 -22.47
N TYR A 9 -60.72 -36.50 -23.16
CA TYR A 9 -60.08 -37.85 -23.09
C TYR A 9 -58.69 -37.78 -23.81
N ALA A 10 -57.60 -38.38 -23.31
CA ALA A 10 -57.06 -39.74 -23.52
C ALA A 10 -56.69 -40.16 -24.97
N ALA A 11 -55.41 -40.47 -25.23
CA ALA A 11 -54.96 -41.59 -26.07
C ALA A 11 -53.45 -41.89 -25.85
N VAL A 12 -53.13 -43.18 -25.90
CA VAL A 12 -51.89 -43.90 -25.59
C VAL A 12 -51.13 -44.24 -26.89
N ALA A 13 -49.79 -44.31 -26.86
CA ALA A 13 -48.91 -45.30 -27.54
C ALA A 13 -47.44 -44.78 -27.59
N VAL A 14 -46.45 -45.38 -26.92
CA VAL A 14 -45.64 -46.60 -27.25
C VAL A 14 -44.44 -46.34 -28.19
N ALA A 15 -43.24 -46.54 -27.60
CA ALA A 15 -41.97 -47.09 -28.11
C ALA A 15 -41.28 -46.59 -29.41
N ALA A 16 -39.98 -46.31 -29.29
CA ALA A 16 -38.85 -46.84 -30.10
C ALA A 16 -37.57 -46.02 -29.77
N SER A 17 -36.56 -46.56 -29.10
CA SER A 17 -35.52 -47.49 -29.58
C SER A 17 -34.41 -46.86 -30.44
N LEU A 18 -33.18 -47.11 -29.99
CA LEU A 18 -31.93 -47.31 -30.73
C LEU A 18 -31.08 -46.08 -31.11
N PHE A 19 -30.00 -45.94 -30.34
CA PHE A 19 -28.72 -45.37 -30.74
C PHE A 19 -28.25 -46.03 -32.05
N THR A 20 -28.16 -45.25 -33.12
CA THR A 20 -27.37 -45.57 -34.31
C THR A 20 -26.32 -44.49 -34.51
N GLY A 21 -25.10 -44.95 -34.76
CA GLY A 21 -23.90 -44.12 -34.83
C GLY A 21 -23.95 -43.10 -35.96
N GLY A 22 -23.46 -41.90 -35.65
CA GLY A 22 -23.09 -40.88 -36.63
C GLY A 22 -21.59 -40.67 -36.59
N THR A 23 -20.92 -40.94 -37.71
CA THR A 23 -19.50 -40.68 -37.95
C THR A 23 -19.21 -39.19 -37.82
N ALA A 24 -18.23 -38.85 -36.98
CA ALA A 24 -17.70 -37.49 -36.89
C ALA A 24 -16.95 -37.16 -38.20
N PHE A 25 -17.51 -36.24 -39.00
CA PHE A 25 -16.77 -35.59 -40.06
C PHE A 25 -15.84 -34.55 -39.42
N ALA A 26 -14.53 -34.73 -39.62
CA ALA A 26 -13.52 -33.75 -39.25
C ALA A 26 -13.75 -32.47 -40.07
N ALA A 27 -14.24 -31.42 -39.42
CA ALA A 27 -14.22 -30.08 -39.98
C ALA A 27 -12.77 -29.61 -40.04
N THR A 28 -12.24 -29.46 -41.25
CA THR A 28 -10.98 -28.78 -41.53
C THR A 28 -11.09 -27.34 -41.03
N ALA A 29 -10.35 -26.99 -39.99
CA ALA A 29 -10.22 -25.62 -39.51
C ALA A 29 -9.47 -24.80 -40.58
N GLU A 30 -10.25 -24.00 -41.31
CA GLU A 30 -9.76 -22.96 -42.21
C GLU A 30 -8.97 -21.94 -41.39
N GLY A 31 -7.74 -21.65 -41.84
CA GLY A 31 -6.78 -20.84 -41.10
C GLY A 31 -7.31 -19.45 -40.76
N ALA A 32 -7.41 -19.15 -39.47
CA ALA A 32 -7.55 -17.79 -39.00
C ALA A 32 -6.31 -16.99 -39.44
N PRO A 33 -6.45 -15.76 -39.98
CA PRO A 33 -5.29 -14.93 -40.25
C PRO A 33 -4.56 -14.72 -38.93
N SER A 34 -3.27 -15.06 -38.91
CA SER A 34 -2.36 -14.69 -37.85
C SER A 34 -2.35 -13.16 -37.77
N ASN A 35 -3.19 -12.63 -36.88
CA ASN A 35 -3.00 -11.29 -36.36
C ASN A 35 -1.59 -11.29 -35.77
N PHE A 36 -0.64 -10.75 -36.51
CA PHE A 36 0.65 -10.33 -35.99
C PHE A 36 0.34 -9.24 -34.97
N ALA A 37 -0.04 -9.65 -33.75
CA ALA A 37 -0.10 -8.78 -32.62
C ALA A 37 1.29 -8.13 -32.54
N ARG A 38 1.35 -6.81 -32.74
CA ARG A 38 2.58 -6.04 -32.57
C ARG A 38 3.15 -6.48 -31.22
N PRO A 39 4.43 -6.89 -31.12
CA PRO A 39 4.99 -7.30 -29.85
C PRO A 39 4.65 -6.20 -28.84
N ALA A 40 3.95 -6.58 -27.78
CA ALA A 40 3.59 -5.66 -26.71
C ALA A 40 4.88 -4.93 -26.35
N ARG A 41 4.89 -3.60 -26.50
CA ARG A 41 6.06 -2.76 -26.28
C ARG A 41 6.40 -2.89 -24.79
N SER A 42 7.23 -3.88 -24.45
CA SER A 42 7.50 -4.21 -23.06
C SER A 42 8.33 -3.08 -22.48
N LEU A 43 7.79 -2.45 -21.44
CA LEU A 43 8.54 -1.45 -20.71
C LEU A 43 9.81 -2.08 -20.12
N PRO A 44 10.89 -1.33 -19.93
CA PRO A 44 12.08 -1.79 -19.22
C PRO A 44 11.69 -2.18 -17.79
N PRO A 45 12.10 -3.36 -17.27
CA PRO A 45 11.70 -3.78 -15.95
C PRO A 45 12.24 -2.83 -14.87
N GLN A 46 11.56 -2.83 -13.72
CA GLN A 46 12.01 -2.12 -12.53
C GLN A 46 13.48 -2.43 -12.22
N GLN A 47 14.28 -1.38 -12.03
CA GLN A 47 15.73 -1.49 -11.84
C GLN A 47 16.13 -2.00 -10.46
N SER A 48 15.40 -1.52 -9.44
CA SER A 48 15.73 -1.74 -8.04
C SER A 48 14.45 -1.77 -7.23
N VAL A 49 14.37 -2.69 -6.28
CA VAL A 49 13.33 -2.73 -5.24
C VAL A 49 13.90 -2.10 -3.98
N PRO A 50 13.57 -0.84 -3.65
CA PRO A 50 14.15 -0.15 -2.51
C PRO A 50 13.57 -0.65 -1.19
N ASP A 51 14.40 -0.68 -0.16
CA ASP A 51 13.98 -0.96 1.22
C ASP A 51 13.55 0.35 1.91
N LEU A 52 12.28 0.49 2.23
CA LEU A 52 11.70 1.65 2.91
C LEU A 52 11.64 1.40 4.42
N ASP A 53 12.04 2.40 5.20
CA ASP A 53 11.81 2.43 6.65
C ASP A 53 10.66 3.39 6.96
N THR A 54 9.77 2.98 7.85
CA THR A 54 8.66 3.81 8.32
C THR A 54 9.21 4.97 9.14
N GLY A 55 8.81 6.19 8.81
CA GLY A 55 9.41 7.41 9.37
C GLY A 55 10.79 7.77 8.78
N GLY A 56 11.37 6.91 7.94
CA GLY A 56 12.61 7.16 7.21
C GLY A 56 12.45 8.09 6.00
N PRO A 57 13.55 8.34 5.25
CA PRO A 57 13.50 9.13 4.03
C PRO A 57 12.73 8.40 2.92
N ALA A 58 12.17 9.16 1.99
CA ALA A 58 11.60 8.60 0.77
C ALA A 58 12.70 8.04 -0.13
N LYS A 59 12.40 6.98 -0.90
CA LYS A 59 13.35 6.36 -1.83
C LYS A 59 12.71 6.18 -3.21
N ASP A 60 13.57 6.15 -4.21
CA ASP A 60 13.17 6.10 -5.60
C ASP A 60 13.08 4.66 -6.12
N VAL A 61 12.00 4.37 -6.83
CA VAL A 61 11.93 3.24 -7.75
C VAL A 61 12.23 3.75 -9.15
N VAL A 62 13.31 3.24 -9.73
CA VAL A 62 13.83 3.72 -11.02
C VAL A 62 13.43 2.77 -12.16
N TYR A 63 13.02 3.39 -13.27
CA TYR A 63 12.78 2.74 -14.54
C TYR A 63 13.68 3.38 -15.61
N LYS A 64 14.39 2.55 -16.37
CA LYS A 64 15.23 3.03 -17.47
C LYS A 64 14.39 3.50 -18.64
N ALA A 65 14.90 4.51 -19.33
CA ALA A 65 14.44 4.92 -20.64
C ALA A 65 14.43 3.74 -21.62
N ASP A 66 13.37 3.64 -22.44
CA ASP A 66 13.32 2.68 -23.54
C ASP A 66 13.84 3.24 -24.87
N SER A 67 14.13 4.55 -24.92
CA SER A 67 14.60 5.25 -26.13
C SER A 67 13.67 5.07 -27.34
N LEU A 68 12.39 4.72 -27.12
CA LEU A 68 11.44 4.49 -28.19
C LEU A 68 10.73 5.79 -28.57
N ILE A 69 10.68 6.05 -29.87
CA ILE A 69 9.91 7.15 -30.45
C ILE A 69 8.41 6.85 -30.29
N ARG A 70 7.66 7.87 -29.89
CA ARG A 70 6.22 7.85 -29.66
C ARG A 70 5.54 9.00 -30.38
N ASN A 71 4.55 8.67 -31.21
CA ASN A 71 3.87 9.62 -32.08
C ASN A 71 2.54 10.12 -31.50
N GLN A 72 2.26 9.82 -30.22
CA GLN A 72 1.05 10.21 -29.51
C GLN A 72 1.40 10.69 -28.09
N PRO A 73 0.54 11.50 -27.45
CA PRO A 73 0.72 11.91 -26.07
C PRO A 73 0.82 10.71 -25.14
N GLY A 74 1.80 10.75 -24.23
CA GLY A 74 2.02 9.69 -23.26
C GLY A 74 1.18 9.86 -22.01
N ARG A 75 0.81 8.73 -21.38
CA ARG A 75 0.17 8.75 -20.06
C ARG A 75 0.82 7.74 -19.13
N PHE A 76 1.30 8.26 -18.01
CA PHE A 76 1.83 7.50 -16.89
C PHE A 76 0.85 7.55 -15.72
N VAL A 77 0.60 6.40 -15.11
CA VAL A 77 -0.14 6.27 -13.86
C VAL A 77 0.61 5.33 -12.95
N ALA A 78 0.93 5.77 -11.74
CA ALA A 78 1.44 4.91 -10.69
C ALA A 78 0.42 4.80 -9.56
N GLN A 79 0.26 3.59 -9.04
CA GLN A 79 -0.49 3.29 -7.84
C GLN A 79 0.50 2.94 -6.73
N ALA A 80 0.40 3.61 -5.59
CA ALA A 80 1.27 3.34 -4.46
C ALA A 80 1.08 1.88 -3.99
N PRO A 81 2.16 1.14 -3.71
CA PRO A 81 2.08 -0.13 -3.00
C PRO A 81 1.37 0.00 -1.65
N PRO A 82 0.75 -1.08 -1.13
CA PRO A 82 0.20 -1.10 0.21
C PRO A 82 1.19 -0.56 1.25
N TYR A 83 0.68 0.17 2.25
CA TYR A 83 1.48 0.80 3.32
C TYR A 83 2.53 1.81 2.85
N THR A 84 2.39 2.34 1.63
CA THR A 84 3.25 3.40 1.10
C THR A 84 2.43 4.54 0.51
N ARG A 85 3.12 5.66 0.27
CA ARG A 85 2.62 6.82 -0.46
C ARG A 85 3.67 7.32 -1.44
N ILE A 86 3.20 7.78 -2.59
CA ILE A 86 4.00 8.48 -3.58
C ILE A 86 4.21 9.91 -3.07
N VAL A 87 5.47 10.35 -3.09
CA VAL A 87 5.87 11.71 -2.69
C VAL A 87 6.02 12.58 -3.93
N SER A 88 6.66 12.05 -4.96
CA SER A 88 6.94 12.75 -6.21
C SER A 88 7.17 11.76 -7.34
N ILE A 89 7.01 12.25 -8.58
CA ILE A 89 7.52 11.59 -9.78
C ILE A 89 8.57 12.51 -10.37
N ASN A 90 9.74 11.97 -10.64
CA ASN A 90 10.78 12.72 -11.33
C ASN A 90 10.43 12.82 -12.82
N THR A 91 10.37 14.05 -13.34
CA THR A 91 10.07 14.35 -14.75
C THR A 91 11.33 14.45 -15.62
N THR A 92 12.51 14.04 -15.14
CA THR A 92 13.78 14.04 -15.91
C THR A 92 13.72 13.09 -17.11
N ALA A 93 12.78 12.14 -17.11
CA ALA A 93 12.38 11.34 -18.27
C ALA A 93 11.99 12.18 -19.51
N CYS A 94 11.53 13.42 -19.29
CA CYS A 94 11.04 14.34 -20.29
C CYS A 94 12.14 15.37 -20.66
N LEU A 95 13.05 14.95 -21.54
CA LEU A 95 14.05 15.85 -22.10
C LEU A 95 13.54 16.47 -23.42
N GLY A 96 13.93 17.72 -23.72
CA GLY A 96 13.58 18.42 -24.96
C GLY A 96 12.30 19.26 -24.88
N SER A 97 11.51 19.29 -25.96
CA SER A 97 10.30 20.14 -26.08
C SER A 97 9.04 19.56 -25.40
N VAL A 98 9.13 18.44 -24.68
CA VAL A 98 7.97 17.75 -24.11
C VAL A 98 7.53 18.39 -22.79
N ILE A 99 6.26 18.80 -22.71
CA ILE A 99 5.68 19.28 -21.46
C ILE A 99 5.22 18.05 -20.67
N CYS A 100 5.84 17.84 -19.52
CA CYS A 100 5.45 16.80 -18.57
C CYS A 100 4.83 17.41 -17.34
N THR A 101 3.54 17.12 -17.13
CA THR A 101 2.82 17.54 -15.93
C THR A 101 2.63 16.32 -15.05
N ALA A 102 3.37 16.26 -13.94
CA ALA A 102 3.23 15.22 -12.93
C ALA A 102 2.38 15.75 -11.77
N THR A 103 1.35 14.99 -11.40
CA THR A 103 0.44 15.30 -10.30
C THR A 103 0.31 14.09 -9.40
N VAL A 104 0.62 14.26 -8.12
CA VAL A 104 0.39 13.26 -7.08
C VAL A 104 -0.94 13.57 -6.41
N ALA A 105 -1.79 12.56 -6.21
CA ALA A 105 -3.04 12.73 -5.51
C ALA A 105 -2.80 13.18 -4.05
N PRO A 106 -3.72 13.94 -3.43
CA PRO A 106 -3.54 14.42 -2.06
C PRO A 106 -3.33 13.31 -1.01
N ASP A 107 -3.89 12.13 -1.26
CA ASP A 107 -3.72 10.93 -0.43
C ASP A 107 -2.37 10.21 -0.66
N GLY A 108 -1.61 10.62 -1.68
CA GLY A 108 -0.37 9.97 -2.10
C GLY A 108 -0.55 8.55 -2.66
N LYS A 109 -1.79 8.08 -2.89
CA LYS A 109 -2.06 6.70 -3.32
C LYS A 109 -1.99 6.52 -4.83
N SER A 110 -2.13 7.60 -5.58
CA SER A 110 -1.94 7.59 -7.02
C SER A 110 -1.14 8.79 -7.46
N ALA A 111 -0.42 8.63 -8.57
CA ALA A 111 0.22 9.73 -9.24
C ALA A 111 0.07 9.55 -10.74
N THR A 112 -0.13 10.66 -11.44
CA THR A 112 -0.32 10.68 -12.88
C THR A 112 0.69 11.62 -13.50
N MET A 113 1.23 11.27 -14.65
CA MET A 113 2.04 12.16 -15.43
C MET A 113 1.58 12.10 -16.89
N THR A 114 1.29 13.26 -17.47
CA THR A 114 0.90 13.40 -18.86
C THR A 114 2.04 14.02 -19.66
N MET A 115 2.29 13.48 -20.84
CA MET A 115 3.31 13.98 -21.76
C MET A 115 2.59 14.56 -22.97
N GLN A 116 2.52 15.88 -23.02
CA GLN A 116 1.84 16.59 -24.10
C GLN A 116 2.86 16.82 -25.20
N HIS A 117 2.84 16.06 -26.31
CA HIS A 117 3.39 16.35 -27.64
C HIS A 117 3.17 15.13 -28.56
N ASN A 118 3.10 15.36 -29.87
CA ASN A 118 3.16 14.31 -30.89
C ASN A 118 4.61 14.21 -31.36
N ASN A 119 5.24 13.04 -31.25
CA ASN A 119 6.65 12.79 -31.50
C ASN A 119 7.58 13.18 -30.33
N TRP A 120 7.83 12.22 -29.44
CA TRP A 120 8.76 12.34 -28.33
C TRP A 120 9.44 11.02 -28.01
N ILE A 121 10.54 11.08 -27.24
CA ILE A 121 11.35 9.93 -26.83
C ILE A 121 11.45 9.94 -25.31
N TRP A 122 11.23 8.80 -24.68
CA TRP A 122 11.60 8.61 -23.28
C TRP A 122 13.11 8.36 -23.22
N GLY A 123 13.87 9.41 -22.92
CA GLY A 123 15.35 9.38 -22.95
C GLY A 123 16.04 9.44 -21.60
N GLY A 124 15.34 9.90 -20.55
CA GLY A 124 15.87 9.99 -19.18
C GLY A 124 15.31 8.92 -18.24
N GLU A 125 15.93 8.72 -17.09
CA GLU A 125 15.38 7.85 -16.06
C GLU A 125 14.07 8.42 -15.51
N LEU A 126 13.09 7.53 -15.35
CA LEU A 126 11.85 7.84 -14.65
C LEU A 126 11.96 7.27 -13.24
N SER A 127 11.85 8.11 -12.21
CA SER A 127 11.78 7.64 -10.84
C SER A 127 10.45 7.99 -10.19
N VAL A 128 9.89 7.04 -9.45
CA VAL A 128 8.75 7.24 -8.56
C VAL A 128 9.28 7.23 -7.13
N THR A 129 9.22 8.37 -6.47
CA THR A 129 9.68 8.53 -5.09
C THR A 129 8.58 8.07 -4.13
N LEU A 130 8.85 7.01 -3.37
CA LEU A 130 7.92 6.38 -2.43
C LEU A 130 8.41 6.55 -0.99
N LYS A 131 7.46 6.67 -0.06
CA LYS A 131 7.73 6.66 1.38
C LYS A 131 6.83 5.63 2.07
N ALA A 132 7.37 4.88 3.02
CA ALA A 132 6.59 3.99 3.88
C ALA A 132 5.71 4.80 4.85
N GLU A 133 4.48 4.34 5.06
CA GLU A 133 3.53 4.93 5.98
C GLU A 133 3.68 4.35 7.40
N ASP A 134 3.13 5.08 8.38
CA ASP A 134 3.21 4.72 9.81
C ASP A 134 2.40 3.47 10.16
N ASN A 135 1.43 3.10 9.32
CA ASN A 135 0.61 1.90 9.46
C ASN A 135 1.26 0.62 8.87
N ALA A 136 2.51 0.69 8.41
CA ALA A 136 3.18 -0.44 7.79
C ALA A 136 3.44 -1.58 8.81
N PRO A 137 3.26 -2.85 8.41
CA PRO A 137 3.34 -3.98 9.32
C PRO A 137 4.72 -4.10 9.95
N MET A 138 4.76 -4.46 11.25
CA MET A 138 6.03 -4.61 12.00
C MET A 138 6.93 -5.71 11.43
N ALA A 139 6.36 -6.76 10.83
CA ALA A 139 7.13 -7.81 10.17
C ALA A 139 7.88 -7.32 8.93
N GLY A 140 7.55 -6.13 8.41
CA GLY A 140 7.99 -5.68 7.10
C GLY A 140 7.42 -6.56 5.98
N GLY A 141 8.10 -6.58 4.84
CA GLY A 141 7.77 -7.45 3.73
C GLY A 141 7.87 -6.76 2.38
N GLN A 142 7.62 -7.51 1.32
CA GLN A 142 7.59 -6.98 -0.03
C GLN A 142 6.16 -6.61 -0.42
N PHE A 143 5.98 -5.40 -0.93
CA PHE A 143 4.70 -4.87 -1.37
C PHE A 143 4.82 -4.43 -2.82
N SER A 144 3.88 -4.89 -3.64
CA SER A 144 3.84 -4.55 -5.06
C SER A 144 2.48 -3.96 -5.40
N SER A 145 2.51 -2.99 -6.30
CA SER A 145 1.34 -2.46 -6.99
C SER A 145 1.69 -2.27 -8.45
N THR A 146 0.92 -1.45 -9.16
CA THR A 146 1.04 -1.28 -10.59
C THR A 146 1.45 0.13 -10.95
N MET A 147 2.32 0.23 -11.95
CA MET A 147 2.44 1.42 -12.75
C MET A 147 2.07 1.08 -14.20
N THR A 148 1.41 2.00 -14.88
CA THR A 148 1.01 1.87 -16.28
C THR A 148 1.59 3.02 -17.06
N PHE A 149 2.33 2.70 -18.12
CA PHE A 149 2.85 3.67 -19.07
C PHE A 149 2.41 3.27 -20.48
N ASP A 150 1.72 4.17 -21.16
CA ASP A 150 1.20 3.97 -22.52
C ASP A 150 0.42 2.64 -22.70
N GLY A 151 -0.38 2.29 -21.70
CA GLY A 151 -1.19 1.08 -21.68
C GLY A 151 -0.42 -0.21 -21.32
N THR A 152 0.89 -0.13 -21.11
CA THR A 152 1.69 -1.25 -20.62
C THR A 152 1.83 -1.16 -19.11
N THR A 153 1.40 -2.20 -18.40
CA THR A 153 1.48 -2.25 -16.94
C THR A 153 2.73 -3.00 -16.48
N GLN A 154 3.35 -2.47 -15.43
CA GLN A 154 4.51 -3.04 -14.78
C GLN A 154 4.36 -3.01 -13.26
N PRO A 155 5.09 -3.87 -12.55
CA PRO A 155 5.15 -3.82 -11.11
C PRO A 155 5.84 -2.55 -10.63
N LEU A 156 5.27 -1.97 -9.58
CA LEU A 156 5.93 -0.99 -8.72
C LEU A 156 6.12 -1.68 -7.37
N THR A 157 7.29 -2.25 -7.16
CA THR A 157 7.58 -3.09 -5.98
C THR A 157 8.52 -2.37 -5.04
N VAL A 158 8.26 -2.48 -3.74
CA VAL A 158 9.14 -1.98 -2.67
C VAL A 158 9.21 -3.00 -1.56
N ASN A 159 10.29 -2.98 -0.80
CA ASN A 159 10.36 -3.72 0.45
C ASN A 159 10.15 -2.73 1.59
N ILE A 160 9.44 -3.14 2.63
CA ILE A 160 9.37 -2.40 3.89
C ILE A 160 10.19 -3.17 4.91
N VAL A 161 11.14 -2.46 5.53
CA VAL A 161 12.00 -3.04 6.57
C VAL A 161 11.15 -3.38 7.80
N PRO A 162 11.41 -4.53 8.45
CA PRO A 162 10.80 -4.85 9.73
C PRO A 162 10.96 -3.69 10.73
N GLY A 163 9.86 -3.32 11.37
CA GLY A 163 9.84 -2.23 12.33
C GLY A 163 10.41 -2.65 13.68
N THR A 164 11.08 -1.72 14.35
CA THR A 164 11.45 -1.88 15.76
C THR A 164 10.26 -1.57 16.65
N GLN A 165 10.07 -2.35 17.72
CA GLN A 165 9.07 -2.03 18.74
C GLN A 165 9.44 -0.73 19.45
N GLY A 166 8.44 0.13 19.64
CA GLY A 166 8.61 1.39 20.34
C GLY A 166 8.66 1.19 21.85
N VAL A 167 9.52 1.96 22.52
CA VAL A 167 9.65 1.97 23.99
C VAL A 167 9.55 3.40 24.53
N ILE A 168 9.46 3.53 25.85
CA ILE A 168 9.67 4.79 26.56
C ILE A 168 11.06 4.71 27.15
N ASP A 169 11.99 5.54 26.66
CA ASP A 169 13.37 5.53 27.16
C ASP A 169 13.46 6.26 28.51
N GLY A 170 13.31 5.48 29.58
CA GLY A 170 13.28 5.99 30.94
C GLY A 170 13.18 4.90 32.00
N TYR A 171 13.32 5.31 33.26
CA TYR A 171 13.13 4.42 34.40
C TYR A 171 11.70 4.54 34.91
N LEU A 172 10.92 3.48 34.77
CA LEU A 172 9.50 3.43 35.12
C LEU A 172 9.27 2.53 36.34
N ARG A 173 8.40 2.95 37.25
CA ARG A 173 8.06 2.19 38.46
C ARG A 173 6.54 2.12 38.69
N ASN A 174 6.08 0.93 39.09
CA ASN A 174 4.68 0.74 39.48
C ASN A 174 4.32 1.54 40.72
N THR A 175 3.13 2.13 40.71
CA THR A 175 2.48 2.75 41.87
C THR A 175 1.15 2.03 42.16
N ALA A 176 0.39 2.50 43.15
CA ALA A 176 -0.92 1.94 43.46
C ALA A 176 -1.95 2.10 42.33
N SER A 177 -1.79 3.08 41.43
CA SER A 177 -2.83 3.40 40.42
C SER A 177 -2.29 3.85 39.05
N GLY A 178 -1.01 3.60 38.77
CA GLY A 178 -0.35 4.04 37.53
C GLY A 178 1.14 3.74 37.49
N VAL A 179 1.81 4.21 36.45
CA VAL A 179 3.26 4.02 36.26
C VAL A 179 3.98 5.34 36.44
N ASN A 180 4.79 5.46 37.51
CA ASN A 180 5.59 6.64 37.77
C ASN A 180 6.87 6.64 36.92
N VAL A 181 7.11 7.77 36.27
CA VAL A 181 8.32 8.06 35.51
C VAL A 181 9.35 8.63 36.48
N LEU A 182 10.39 7.86 36.79
CA LEU A 182 11.46 8.28 37.70
C LEU A 182 12.57 9.03 36.97
N PHE A 183 12.79 8.68 35.71
CA PHE A 183 13.82 9.25 34.86
C PHE A 183 13.42 9.11 33.40
N VAL A 184 13.82 10.07 32.57
CA VAL A 184 13.69 10.02 31.12
C VAL A 184 15.06 10.32 30.53
N ALA A 185 15.50 9.50 29.57
CA ALA A 185 16.81 9.64 28.96
C ALA A 185 16.93 11.00 28.23
N PRO A 186 18.00 11.78 28.46
CA PRO A 186 18.24 13.02 27.74
C PRO A 186 18.39 12.80 26.23
N GLY A 187 17.73 13.63 25.42
CA GLY A 187 17.74 13.51 23.96
C GLY A 187 16.81 12.43 23.38
N SER A 188 16.06 11.71 24.23
CA SER A 188 15.05 10.74 23.77
C SER A 188 13.85 11.43 23.10
N ASN A 189 13.11 10.67 22.30
CA ASN A 189 11.79 11.07 21.82
C ASN A 189 10.84 11.26 23.00
N SER A 190 10.95 10.44 24.06
CA SER A 190 10.16 10.59 25.29
C SER A 190 10.35 11.97 25.93
N GLN A 191 11.60 12.41 26.10
CA GLN A 191 11.90 13.74 26.63
C GLN A 191 11.42 14.85 25.69
N SER A 192 11.71 14.71 24.39
CA SER A 192 11.33 15.69 23.36
C SER A 192 9.81 15.84 23.22
N SER A 193 9.05 14.80 23.55
CA SER A 193 7.59 14.81 23.60
C SER A 193 7.04 15.53 24.83
N GLY A 194 7.89 15.83 25.82
CA GLY A 194 7.50 16.53 27.05
C GLY A 194 7.16 15.61 28.21
N LEU A 195 7.50 14.31 28.15
CA LEU A 195 7.44 13.42 29.31
C LEU A 195 8.53 13.80 30.32
N MET A 196 8.18 13.85 31.60
CA MET A 196 9.07 14.32 32.66
C MET A 196 9.14 13.33 33.81
N ALA A 197 10.25 13.37 34.56
CA ALA A 197 10.33 12.69 35.83
C ALA A 197 9.28 13.26 36.81
N GLY A 198 8.60 12.38 37.54
CA GLY A 198 7.47 12.71 38.40
C GLY A 198 6.10 12.54 37.75
N ASP A 199 6.03 12.29 36.44
CA ASP A 199 4.78 11.98 35.76
C ASP A 199 4.27 10.60 36.16
N ILE A 200 2.98 10.49 36.44
CA ILE A 200 2.32 9.19 36.62
C ILE A 200 1.49 8.91 35.37
N ILE A 201 1.90 7.92 34.58
CA ILE A 201 1.17 7.48 33.40
C ILE A 201 -0.09 6.74 33.85
N ARG A 202 -1.25 7.19 33.34
CA ARG A 202 -2.58 6.67 33.67
C ARG A 202 -3.26 6.01 32.48
N SER A 203 -2.94 6.47 31.26
CA SER A 203 -3.46 5.88 30.02
C SER A 203 -2.46 6.04 28.88
N PHE A 204 -2.41 5.05 28.00
CA PHE A 204 -1.63 5.04 26.77
C PHE A 204 -2.57 4.70 25.60
N ASP A 205 -2.66 5.57 24.61
CA ASP A 205 -3.48 5.36 23.40
C ASP A 205 -4.94 5.00 23.74
N GLY A 206 -5.51 5.66 24.75
CA GLY A 206 -6.87 5.40 25.25
C GLY A 206 -6.99 4.17 26.16
N THR A 207 -5.96 3.34 26.28
CA THR A 207 -5.93 2.18 27.18
C THR A 207 -5.47 2.57 28.57
N PRO A 208 -6.28 2.38 29.63
CA PRO A 208 -5.85 2.62 31.01
C PRO A 208 -4.68 1.70 31.38
N VAL A 209 -3.65 2.27 32.00
CA VAL A 209 -2.45 1.54 32.43
C VAL A 209 -2.20 1.77 33.92
N THR A 210 -2.16 0.68 34.67
CA THR A 210 -1.91 0.70 36.13
C THR A 210 -0.56 0.11 36.51
N THR A 211 0.08 -0.62 35.59
CA THR A 211 1.37 -1.29 35.80
C THR A 211 2.26 -1.16 34.57
N THR A 212 3.57 -1.29 34.75
CA THR A 212 4.57 -1.33 33.68
C THR A 212 4.33 -2.49 32.73
N ALA A 213 3.83 -3.63 33.24
CA ALA A 213 3.44 -4.76 32.40
C ALA A 213 2.26 -4.40 31.49
N ALA A 214 1.22 -3.75 32.02
CA ALA A 214 0.08 -3.27 31.22
C ALA A 214 0.51 -2.21 30.20
N LEU A 215 1.42 -1.32 30.57
CA LEU A 215 1.99 -0.33 29.65
C LEU A 215 2.79 -0.98 28.52
N ASN A 216 3.66 -1.94 28.83
CA ASN A 216 4.41 -2.69 27.83
C ASN A 216 3.48 -3.49 26.89
N GLN A 217 2.39 -4.04 27.42
CA GLN A 217 1.36 -4.69 26.60
C GLN A 217 0.62 -3.69 25.70
N ALA A 218 0.29 -2.50 26.20
CA ALA A 218 -0.35 -1.45 25.40
C ALA A 218 0.56 -0.91 24.28
N MET A 219 1.88 -0.91 24.51
CA MET A 219 2.89 -0.57 23.51
C MET A 219 3.26 -1.74 22.58
N ALA A 220 2.83 -2.97 22.88
CA ALA A 220 3.14 -4.11 22.04
C ALA A 220 2.52 -3.94 20.64
N GLY A 221 3.31 -4.20 19.60
CA GLY A 221 2.88 -3.97 18.23
C GLY A 221 2.93 -2.51 17.77
N LYS A 222 3.29 -1.56 18.64
CA LYS A 222 3.48 -0.15 18.29
C LYS A 222 4.92 0.09 17.84
N ARG A 223 5.08 0.80 16.73
CA ARG A 223 6.39 1.04 16.09
C ARG A 223 7.14 2.19 16.77
N ALA A 224 8.46 2.07 16.88
CA ALA A 224 9.33 3.17 17.26
C ALA A 224 9.14 4.39 16.33
N GLY A 225 9.17 5.60 16.88
CA GLY A 225 8.98 6.84 16.15
C GLY A 225 7.52 7.22 15.86
N ALA A 226 6.55 6.34 16.11
CA ALA A 226 5.14 6.68 16.07
C ALA A 226 4.72 7.46 17.33
N THR A 227 3.76 8.36 17.17
CA THR A 227 3.26 9.24 18.24
C THR A 227 1.89 8.79 18.72
N PHE A 228 1.74 8.65 20.03
CA PHE A 228 0.48 8.26 20.68
C PHE A 228 0.09 9.22 21.79
N PRO A 229 -1.22 9.47 21.99
CA PRO A 229 -1.68 10.27 23.12
C PRO A 229 -1.49 9.47 24.43
N VAL A 230 -0.82 10.10 25.39
CA VAL A 230 -0.59 9.53 26.72
C VAL A 230 -1.14 10.49 27.76
N ILE A 231 -1.95 9.97 28.66
CA ILE A 231 -2.50 10.76 29.76
C ILE A 231 -1.62 10.52 30.99
N VAL A 232 -1.03 11.60 31.47
CA VAL A 232 -0.21 11.61 32.67
C VAL A 232 -0.83 12.51 33.73
N GLU A 233 -0.59 12.15 34.99
CA GLU A 233 -0.86 12.98 36.15
C GLU A 233 0.46 13.64 36.57
N ARG A 234 0.52 14.97 36.47
CA ARG A 234 1.70 15.78 36.78
C ARG A 234 1.35 16.78 37.88
N GLY A 235 1.91 16.60 39.07
CA GLY A 235 1.62 17.46 40.21
C GLY A 235 0.12 17.51 40.58
N GLY A 236 -0.62 16.41 40.35
CA GLY A 236 -2.07 16.31 40.59
C GLY A 236 -2.96 16.84 39.45
N ALA A 237 -2.38 17.38 38.37
CA ALA A 237 -3.12 17.80 37.18
C ALA A 237 -3.04 16.75 36.07
N TRP A 238 -4.12 16.60 35.30
CA TRP A 238 -4.18 15.72 34.14
C TRP A 238 -3.63 16.43 32.90
N VAL A 239 -2.62 15.82 32.26
CA VAL A 239 -1.97 16.36 31.07
C VAL A 239 -1.97 15.29 29.98
N THR A 240 -2.34 15.67 28.76
CA THR A 240 -2.20 14.80 27.59
C THR A 240 -0.92 15.14 26.84
N VAL A 241 -0.03 14.17 26.71
CA VAL A 241 1.25 14.27 26.03
C VAL A 241 1.18 13.48 24.72
N GLN A 242 1.60 14.09 23.61
CA GLN A 242 1.76 13.40 22.34
C GLN A 242 3.12 12.70 22.33
N LEU A 243 3.15 11.48 22.87
CA LEU A 243 4.39 10.75 23.11
C LEU A 243 4.85 10.03 21.85
N LYS A 244 5.99 10.46 21.32
CA LYS A 244 6.72 9.74 20.27
C LYS A 244 7.54 8.62 20.91
N LEU A 245 7.31 7.37 20.49
CA LEU A 245 8.03 6.22 21.03
C LEU A 245 9.50 6.22 20.60
N ASP A 246 10.36 5.80 21.52
CA ASP A 246 11.79 5.61 21.29
C ASP A 246 12.06 4.31 20.53
N ARG A 247 13.22 4.27 19.86
CA ARG A 247 13.76 3.04 19.29
C ARG A 247 14.62 2.38 20.36
N GLN A 248 14.30 1.13 20.70
CA GLN A 248 15.08 0.32 21.63
C GLN A 248 16.46 -0.02 21.05
#